data_AF-J0V057-F1
#
_entry.id   AF-J0V057-F1
#
_cell.length_a   1.000
_cell.length_b   1.000
_cell.length_c   1.000
_cell.angle_alpha   90.00
_cell.angle_beta   90.00
_cell.angle_gamma   90.00
#
_symmetry.space_group_name_H-M   'P 1'
#
loop_
_entity.id
_entity.type
_entity.pdbx_description
1 polymer ?
#
loop_
_entity_poly.entity_id
_entity_poly.type
_entity_poly.pdbx_seq_one_letter_code
_entity_poly.pdbx_strand_id
1 'polypeptide(L)' 'MGYIELKKTLKVLRIRIKDLAILLGMTEQGIFRWKNSEVPKHIIEYLDVLTRLPIEEREKYLAEKLAN' A
#
# COMPACT_ATOMS: atom_id res chain seq x y z
N MET A 1 8.46 -6.02 -7.82
CA MET A 1 9.03 -4.89 -7.04
C MET A 1 9.57 -5.46 -5.74
N GLY A 2 10.71 -4.96 -5.27
CA GLY A 2 11.28 -5.31 -3.97
C GLY A 2 10.69 -4.50 -2.82
N TYR A 3 10.95 -4.91 -1.58
CA TYR A 3 10.47 -4.21 -0.37
C TYR A 3 10.92 -2.75 -0.26
N ILE A 4 12.14 -2.44 -0.74
CA ILE A 4 12.67 -1.08 -0.76
C ILE A 4 11.83 -0.19 -1.70
N GLU A 5 11.46 -0.71 -2.86
CA GLU A 5 10.61 0.00 -3.82
C GLU A 5 9.21 0.22 -3.25
N LEU A 6 8.63 -0.82 -2.63
CA LEU A 6 7.35 -0.71 -1.92
C LEU A 6 7.36 0.44 -0.93
N LYS A 7 8.40 0.55 -0.09
CA LYS A 7 8.53 1.65 0.87
C LYS A 7 8.58 3.02 0.20
N LYS A 8 9.27 3.14 -0.94
CA LYS A 8 9.32 4.39 -1.71
C LYS A 8 7.92 4.74 -2.25
N THR A 9 7.22 3.78 -2.84
CA THR A 9 5.85 3.95 -3.35
C THR A 9 4.90 4.38 -2.24
N LEU A 10 4.94 3.73 -1.08
CA LEU A 10 4.12 4.10 0.08
C LEU A 10 4.40 5.52 0.56
N LYS A 11 5.66 5.96 0.54
CA LYS A 11 6.03 7.35 0.87
C LYS A 11 5.43 8.35 -0.12
N VAL A 12 5.43 8.04 -1.42
CA VAL A 12 4.80 8.87 -2.46
C VAL A 12 3.29 8.95 -2.25
N LEU A 13 2.67 7.83 -1.91
CA LEU A 13 1.23 7.73 -1.62
C LEU A 13 0.84 8.31 -0.26
N ARG A 14 1.80 8.65 0.60
CA ARG A 14 1.61 9.05 2.02
C ARG A 14 0.86 8.00 2.84
N ILE A 15 1.05 6.71 2.52
CA ILE A 15 0.45 5.57 3.21
C ILE A 15 1.49 4.96 4.14
N ARG A 16 1.12 4.65 5.40
CA ARG A 16 2.00 3.89 6.31
C ARG A 16 1.81 2.39 6.10
N ILE A 17 2.79 1.59 6.54
CA ILE A 17 2.69 0.12 6.47
C ILE A 17 1.44 -0.39 7.19
N LYS A 18 1.09 0.20 8.34
CA LYS A 18 -0.15 -0.12 9.07
C LYS A 18 -1.40 0.13 8.23
N ASP A 19 -1.46 1.28 7.56
CA ASP A 19 -2.61 1.64 6.72
C ASP A 19 -2.69 0.68 5.52
N LEU A 20 -1.57 0.34 4.88
CA LEU A 20 -1.52 -0.70 3.85
C LEU A 20 -2.00 -2.06 4.37
N ALA A 21 -1.62 -2.45 5.58
CA ALA A 21 -2.06 -3.71 6.18
C ALA A 21 -3.60 -3.77 6.29
N ILE A 22 -4.22 -2.67 6.74
CA ILE A 22 -5.67 -2.52 6.81
C ILE A 22 -6.31 -2.61 5.42
N LEU A 23 -5.78 -1.85 4.44
CA LEU A 23 -6.28 -1.85 3.06
C LEU A 23 -6.29 -3.24 2.40
N LEU A 24 -5.33 -4.07 2.77
CA LEU A 24 -5.14 -5.42 2.24
C LEU A 24 -5.82 -6.51 3.08
N GLY A 25 -6.43 -6.15 4.22
CA GLY A 25 -7.01 -7.12 5.14
C GLY A 25 -5.99 -8.09 5.75
N MET A 26 -4.75 -7.63 5.97
CA MET A 26 -3.68 -8.45 6.55
C MET A 26 -2.98 -7.74 7.71
N THR A 27 -2.08 -8.46 8.39
CA THR A 27 -1.28 -7.91 9.48
C THR A 27 -0.02 -7.22 8.95
N GLU A 28 0.51 -6.25 9.70
CA GLU A 28 1.80 -5.60 9.39
C GLU A 28 2.94 -6.63 9.29
N GLN A 29 2.87 -7.71 10.08
CA GLN A 29 3.83 -8.81 10.00
C GLN A 29 3.80 -9.51 8.63
N GLY A 30 2.61 -9.65 8.01
CA GLY A 30 2.47 -10.18 6.66
C GLY A 30 3.24 -9.35 5.63
N ILE A 31 3.14 -8.02 5.73
CA ILE A 31 3.88 -7.08 4.89
C ILE A 31 5.39 -7.14 5.17
N PHE A 32 5.80 -7.26 6.44
CA PHE A 32 7.21 -7.36 6.79
C PHE A 32 7.90 -8.63 6.29
N ARG A 33 7.16 -9.71 6.03
CA ARG A 33 7.73 -10.91 5.39
C ARG A 33 8.27 -10.61 3.99
N TRP A 34 7.71 -9.62 3.30
CA TRP A 34 8.21 -9.17 2.00
C TRP A 34 9.57 -8.50 2.06
N LYS A 35 10.15 -8.24 3.24
CA LYS A 35 11.56 -7.83 3.35
C LYS A 35 12.51 -8.87 2.77
N ASN A 36 12.15 -10.13 2.90
CA ASN A 36 12.96 -11.29 2.52
C ASN A 36 12.36 -12.04 1.32
N SER A 37 11.33 -11.49 0.69
CA SER A 37 10.66 -12.08 -0.48
C SER A 37 10.25 -10.99 -1.47
N GLU A 38 9.69 -11.36 -2.61
CA GLU A 38 9.08 -10.38 -3.49
C GLU A 38 7.71 -9.92 -2.95
N VAL A 39 7.34 -8.68 -3.29
CA VAL A 39 5.99 -8.16 -3.05
C VAL A 39 5.03 -8.84 -4.04
N PRO A 40 3.90 -9.39 -3.59
CA PRO A 40 2.97 -10.07 -4.48
C PRO A 40 2.47 -9.17 -5.62
N LYS A 41 2.36 -9.73 -6.82
CA LYS A 41 2.01 -8.96 -8.04
C LYS A 41 0.72 -8.15 -7.91
N HIS A 42 -0.32 -8.73 -7.33
CA HIS A 42 -1.61 -8.05 -7.11
C HIS A 42 -1.49 -6.80 -6.23
N ILE A 43 -0.55 -6.77 -5.28
CA ILE A 43 -0.26 -5.60 -4.44
C ILE A 43 0.43 -4.50 -5.24
N ILE A 44 1.36 -4.90 -6.12
CA ILE A 44 2.04 -3.97 -7.01
C ILE A 44 1.03 -3.30 -7.94
N GLU A 45 0.14 -4.08 -8.55
CA GLU A 45 -0.93 -3.58 -9.41
C GLU A 45 -1.89 -2.65 -8.65
N TYR A 46 -2.27 -3.02 -7.42
CA TYR A 46 -3.09 -2.18 -6.55
C TYR A 46 -2.43 -0.83 -6.25
N LEU A 47 -1.14 -0.83 -5.88
CA LEU A 47 -0.41 0.40 -5.60
C LEU A 47 -0.21 1.26 -6.85
N ASP A 48 0.00 0.65 -8.01
CA ASP A 48 0.09 1.36 -9.29
C ASP A 48 -1.21 2.11 -9.60
N VAL A 49 -2.36 1.46 -9.41
CA VAL A 49 -3.67 2.12 -9.53
C VAL A 49 -3.76 3.32 -8.59
N LEU A 50 -3.39 3.16 -7.31
CA LEU A 50 -3.40 4.27 -6.35
C LEU A 50 -2.45 5.42 -6.72
N THR A 51 -1.33 5.14 -7.39
CA THR A 51 -0.40 6.21 -7.84
C THR A 51 -0.94 7.02 -9.01
N ARG A 52 -1.85 6.44 -9.79
CA ARG A 52 -2.47 7.09 -10.97
C ARG A 52 -3.71 7.92 -10.62
N LEU A 53 -4.31 7.67 -9.46
CA LEU A 53 -5.46 8.45 -9.00
C LEU A 53 -5.07 9.90 -8.70
N PRO A 54 -5.95 10.88 -8.99
CA PRO A 54 -5.83 12.24 -8.48
C PRO A 54 -5.68 12.22 -6.95
N ILE A 55 -4.93 13.17 -6.40
CA ILE A 55 -4.65 13.24 -4.97
C ILE A 55 -5.95 13.25 -4.14
N GLU A 56 -6.95 14.03 -4.57
CA GLU A 56 -8.25 14.15 -3.89
C GLU A 56 -9.02 12.83 -3.86
N GLU A 57 -9.10 12.13 -5.00
CA GLU A 57 -9.79 10.83 -5.09
C GLU A 57 -9.08 9.77 -4.26
N ARG A 58 -7.75 9.75 -4.30
CA ARG A 58 -6.94 8.85 -3.49
C ARG A 58 -7.18 9.10 -2.01
N GLU A 59 -7.13 10.35 -1.55
CA GLU A 59 -7.34 10.68 -0.14
C GLU A 59 -8.74 10.30 0.32
N LYS A 60 -9.77 10.55 -0.50
CA LYS A 60 -11.14 10.12 -0.23
C LYS A 60 -11.23 8.60 -0.12
N TYR A 61 -10.68 7.87 -1.08
CA TYR A 61 -10.68 6.40 -1.07
C TYR A 61 -9.97 5.84 0.16
N LEU A 62 -8.80 6.39 0.52
CA LEU A 62 -8.05 5.97 1.70
C LEU A 62 -8.83 6.28 2.99
N ALA A 63 -9.47 7.44 3.08
CA ALA A 63 -10.30 7.81 4.23
C ALA A 63 -11.48 6.84 4.40
N GLU A 64 -12.19 6.51 3.31
CA GLU A 64 -13.32 5.56 3.34
C GLU A 64 -12.90 4.15 3.77
N LYS A 65 -11.73 3.69 3.31
CA LYS A 65 -11.22 2.35 3.62
C LYS A 65 -10.58 2.23 5.00
N LEU A 66 -10.01 3.31 5.53
CA LEU A 66 -9.37 3.33 6.85
C LEU A 66 -10.31 3.72 7.99
N ALA A 67 -11.53 4.20 7.67
CA ALA A 67 -12.56 4.54 8.66
C ALA A 67 -13.47 3.36 9.06
N ASN A 68 -13.41 2.23 8.34
CA ASN A 68 -14.02 0.95 8.72
C ASN A 68 -13.01 0.06 9.46
#